data_AF-A0A1E4IHL5-F1
#
_entry.id   AF-A0A1E4IHL5-F1
#
_cell.length_a   1.000
_cell.length_b   1.000
_cell.length_c   1.000
_cell.angle_alpha   90.00
_cell.angle_beta   90.00
_cell.angle_gamma   90.00
#
_symmetry.space_group_name_H-M   'P 1'
#
loop_
_entity.id
_entity.type
_entity.pdbx_description
1 polymer ?
#
loop_
_entity_poly.entity_id
_entity_poly.type
_entity_poly.pdbx_seq_one_letter_code
_entity_poly.pdbx_strand_id
1 'polypeptide(L)'
;MLEGFKRWLTRKPARDTQPGASAELKSFNDWSRRAQVQIRTPRDGEGVIIDGKSGDLPWRLEWGAPQRPYVLGQELRIRAALPLPQELQAVILNRPLQEAIEKTMFEQYVEGVQTRLETDTPAEMRWVVMHPKLGRAELGALQERYAAAASATPWLQQWLGGTLGPALLALRSDASSAFVLMVNRGRMTLRAELDEASAAAFEPYLRVFEIALREARNARIDAADEA
;
A
#
# COMPACT_ATOMS: atom_id res chain seq x y z
N MET A 1 4.31 43.96 7.09
CA MET A 1 5.24 43.64 6.00
C MET A 1 6.59 43.36 6.63
N LEU A 2 7.07 42.14 6.39
CA LEU A 2 8.47 41.66 6.41
C LEU A 2 9.53 42.61 7.00
N GLU A 3 10.18 42.18 8.08
CA GLU A 3 11.64 42.00 8.19
C GLU A 3 12.03 41.81 9.66
N GLY A 4 12.49 40.60 10.00
CA GLY A 4 13.00 40.31 11.33
C GLY A 4 13.53 38.88 11.48
N PHE A 5 13.89 38.26 10.35
CA PHE A 5 14.47 36.91 10.19
C PHE A 5 15.92 36.84 10.70
N LYS A 6 16.23 37.52 11.81
CA LYS A 6 17.55 37.51 12.43
C LYS A 6 17.39 37.15 13.90
N ARG A 7 17.82 35.91 14.21
CA ARG A 7 18.56 35.51 15.42
C ARG A 7 18.05 34.19 16.01
N TRP A 8 18.33 33.10 15.29
CA TRP A 8 18.58 31.80 15.94
C TRP A 8 19.49 30.91 15.08
N LEU A 9 20.69 31.44 14.77
CA LEU A 9 21.84 30.63 14.37
C LEU A 9 22.81 30.62 15.53
N THR A 10 22.54 29.76 16.52
CA THR A 10 23.58 29.30 17.43
C THR A 10 24.38 28.23 16.68
N ARG A 11 25.51 28.70 16.16
CA ARG A 11 26.62 27.97 15.53
C ARG A 11 26.82 26.55 16.07
N LYS A 12 26.54 25.54 15.24
CA LYS A 12 27.17 24.20 15.27
C LYS A 12 28.09 24.08 14.03
N PRO A 13 29.20 23.35 14.11
CA PRO A 13 30.20 23.34 13.03
C PRO A 13 29.59 22.81 11.73
N ALA A 14 30.08 23.33 10.61
CA ALA A 14 29.69 22.89 9.28
C ALA A 14 29.84 21.37 9.18
N ARG A 15 28.71 20.66 9.07
CA ARG A 15 28.70 19.36 8.40
C ARG A 15 28.80 19.67 6.93
N ASP A 16 29.82 19.13 6.28
CA ASP A 16 29.96 19.13 4.83
C ASP A 16 28.60 18.82 4.20
N THR A 17 28.17 19.70 3.31
CA THR A 17 27.00 19.50 2.47
C THR A 17 27.30 18.29 1.60
N GLN A 18 26.79 17.11 1.98
CA GLN A 18 26.90 15.91 1.17
C GLN A 18 26.33 16.22 -0.23
N PRO A 19 27.08 15.99 -1.32
CA PRO A 19 26.62 16.27 -2.69
C PRO A 19 25.26 15.63 -3.02
N GLY A 20 24.93 14.49 -2.41
CA GLY A 20 23.69 13.73 -2.62
C GLY A 20 22.40 14.40 -2.12
N ALA A 21 22.42 15.07 -0.96
CA ALA A 21 21.21 15.63 -0.36
C ALA A 21 20.56 16.72 -1.24
N SER A 22 21.36 17.51 -1.95
CA SER A 22 20.88 18.54 -2.86
C SER A 22 20.26 17.95 -4.15
N ALA A 23 20.79 16.83 -4.64
CA ALA A 23 20.28 16.13 -5.82
C ALA A 23 18.98 15.38 -5.52
N GLU A 24 18.87 14.75 -4.36
CA GLU A 24 17.64 14.08 -3.90
C GLU A 24 16.49 15.06 -3.69
N LEU A 25 16.74 16.19 -3.04
CA LEU A 25 15.75 17.27 -2.87
C LEU A 25 15.29 17.83 -4.22
N LYS A 26 16.21 17.98 -5.18
CA LYS A 26 15.86 18.41 -6.54
C LYS A 26 15.02 17.37 -7.27
N SER A 27 15.39 16.08 -7.17
CA SER A 27 14.65 14.96 -7.75
C SER A 27 13.21 14.90 -7.23
N PHE A 28 13.01 15.06 -5.92
CA PHE A 28 11.68 15.15 -5.31
C PHE A 28 10.87 16.34 -5.80
N ASN A 29 11.49 17.51 -5.96
CA ASN A 29 10.82 18.71 -6.47
C ASN A 29 10.43 18.58 -7.95
N ASP A 30 11.29 17.99 -8.77
CA ASP A 30 11.02 17.78 -10.19
C ASP A 30 9.94 16.70 -10.38
N TRP A 31 9.97 15.65 -9.56
CA TRP A 31 8.92 14.65 -9.52
C TRP A 31 7.59 15.24 -9.04
N SER A 32 7.59 16.05 -7.98
CA SER A 32 6.35 16.60 -7.41
C SER A 32 5.60 17.50 -8.38
N ARG A 33 6.34 18.30 -9.16
CA ARG A 33 5.79 19.13 -10.24
C ARG A 33 5.20 18.28 -11.37
N ARG A 34 5.92 17.25 -11.82
CA ARG A 34 5.45 16.36 -12.89
C ARG A 34 4.23 15.53 -12.48
N ALA A 35 4.23 15.02 -11.25
CA ALA A 35 3.15 14.22 -10.69
C ALA A 35 1.98 15.08 -10.16
N GLN A 36 2.12 16.41 -10.13
CA GLN A 36 1.14 17.36 -9.60
C GLN A 36 0.73 17.06 -8.14
N VAL A 37 1.71 16.70 -7.32
CA VAL A 37 1.50 16.30 -5.92
C VAL A 37 1.99 17.36 -4.93
N GLN A 38 1.42 17.35 -3.73
CA GLN A 38 1.83 18.20 -2.61
C GLN A 38 2.61 17.36 -1.59
N ILE A 39 3.84 17.76 -1.28
CA ILE A 39 4.70 17.09 -0.31
C ILE A 39 4.68 17.84 1.02
N ARG A 40 4.58 17.11 2.13
CA ARG A 40 4.54 17.63 3.50
C ARG A 40 5.36 16.73 4.43
N THR A 41 5.88 17.31 5.50
CA THR A 41 6.51 16.58 6.60
C THR A 41 5.45 16.30 7.68
N PRO A 42 5.42 15.10 8.30
CA PRO A 42 4.59 14.82 9.46
C PRO A 42 4.83 15.81 10.60
N ARG A 43 3.80 16.08 11.41
CA ARG A 43 3.93 16.98 12.58
C ARG A 43 4.78 16.37 13.70
N ASP A 44 4.70 15.04 13.88
CA ASP A 44 5.18 14.34 15.06
C ASP A 44 6.26 13.29 14.76
N GLY A 45 7.17 13.54 13.81
CA GLY A 45 8.30 12.65 13.58
C GLY A 45 8.91 12.70 12.19
N GLU A 46 9.74 11.70 11.91
CA GLU A 46 10.36 11.47 10.60
C GLU A 46 9.37 10.84 9.62
N GLY A 47 9.45 11.22 8.35
CA GLY A 47 8.63 10.65 7.30
C GLY A 47 8.26 11.64 6.20
N VAL A 48 7.44 11.17 5.27
CA VAL A 48 6.96 11.97 4.13
C VAL A 48 5.46 11.74 3.96
N ILE A 49 4.71 12.82 3.75
CA ILE A 49 3.29 12.78 3.36
C ILE A 49 3.19 13.41 1.98
N ILE A 50 2.51 12.73 1.07
CA ILE A 50 2.30 13.19 -0.30
C ILE A 50 0.81 13.09 -0.61
N ASP A 51 0.20 14.21 -0.99
CA ASP A 51 -1.18 14.26 -1.45
C ASP A 51 -1.21 14.42 -2.97
N GLY A 52 -2.02 13.61 -3.63
CA GLY A 52 -2.21 13.65 -5.08
C GLY A 52 -3.62 13.24 -5.47
N LYS A 53 -3.82 13.02 -6.76
CA LYS A 53 -5.10 12.57 -7.31
C LYS A 53 -4.90 11.69 -8.53
N SER A 54 -5.79 10.72 -8.72
CA SER A 54 -5.91 9.94 -9.95
C SER A 54 -7.25 10.26 -10.60
N GLY A 55 -7.24 11.08 -11.65
CA GLY A 55 -8.45 11.77 -12.12
C GLY A 55 -9.02 12.66 -11.01
N ASP A 56 -10.27 12.40 -10.62
CA ASP A 56 -10.95 13.12 -9.53
C ASP A 56 -10.83 12.44 -8.16
N LEU A 57 -10.16 11.29 -8.07
CA LEU A 57 -10.01 10.56 -6.82
C LEU A 57 -8.75 11.05 -6.07
N PRO A 58 -8.90 11.75 -4.94
CA PRO A 58 -7.76 12.12 -4.12
C PRO A 58 -7.15 10.88 -3.47
N TRP A 59 -5.83 10.83 -3.46
CA TRP A 59 -5.07 9.81 -2.73
C TRP A 59 -4.04 10.47 -1.82
N ARG A 60 -3.65 9.76 -0.77
CA ARG A 60 -2.56 10.15 0.12
C ARG A 60 -1.56 9.01 0.25
N LEU A 61 -0.29 9.32 0.06
CA LEU A 61 0.86 8.48 0.36
C LEU A 61 1.52 8.99 1.64
N GLU A 62 1.86 8.07 2.53
CA GLU A 62 2.59 8.32 3.77
C GLU A 62 3.74 7.32 3.85
N TRP A 63 4.94 7.78 4.16
CA TRP A 63 6.11 6.94 4.42
C TRP A 63 6.64 7.24 5.81
N GLY A 64 6.90 6.21 6.63
CA GLY A 64 7.41 6.38 7.98
C GLY A 64 7.35 5.09 8.81
N ALA A 65 7.31 5.22 10.12
CA ALA A 65 7.29 4.07 11.04
C ALA A 65 6.13 3.09 10.74
N PRO A 66 6.36 1.77 10.92
CA PRO A 66 5.38 0.74 10.62
C PRO A 66 4.15 0.82 11.55
N GLN A 67 2.97 0.63 10.95
CA GLN A 67 1.69 0.51 11.67
C GLN A 67 1.15 -0.92 11.69
N ARG A 68 1.96 -1.88 11.23
CA ARG A 68 1.59 -3.29 11.10
C ARG A 68 2.71 -4.17 11.63
N PRO A 69 2.37 -5.24 12.38
CA PRO A 69 3.37 -6.10 13.01
C PRO A 69 4.19 -6.90 11.99
N TYR A 70 3.66 -7.08 10.77
CA TYR A 70 4.33 -7.80 9.68
C TYR A 70 5.21 -6.91 8.81
N VAL A 71 5.31 -5.60 9.08
CA VAL A 71 6.23 -4.68 8.40
C VAL A 71 7.41 -4.46 9.33
N LEU A 72 8.60 -4.93 8.93
CA LEU A 72 9.79 -4.94 9.78
C LEU A 72 10.61 -3.66 9.63
N GLY A 73 10.58 -3.06 8.45
CA GLY A 73 11.25 -1.80 8.12
C GLY A 73 10.33 -0.58 8.13
N GLN A 74 10.67 0.40 7.31
CA GLN A 74 9.84 1.58 7.08
C GLN A 74 8.63 1.21 6.19
N GLU A 75 7.48 1.82 6.46
CA GLU A 75 6.23 1.50 5.80
C GLU A 75 5.81 2.62 4.83
N LEU A 76 5.64 2.25 3.57
CA LEU A 76 4.90 3.02 2.58
C LEU A 76 3.41 2.69 2.66
N ARG A 77 2.56 3.70 2.81
CA ARG A 77 1.10 3.59 2.88
C ARG A 77 0.46 4.50 1.86
N ILE A 78 -0.31 3.97 0.93
CA ILE A 78 -1.11 4.76 -0.01
C ILE A 78 -2.59 4.48 0.23
N ARG A 79 -3.44 5.50 0.24
CA ARG A 79 -4.88 5.36 0.48
C ARG A 79 -5.71 6.29 -0.37
N ALA A 80 -6.87 5.80 -0.82
CA ALA A 80 -7.89 6.58 -1.50
C ALA A 80 -9.28 6.05 -1.13
N ALA A 81 -10.27 6.92 -1.20
CA ALA A 81 -11.67 6.51 -1.19
C ALA A 81 -12.09 6.16 -2.63
N LEU A 82 -12.97 5.18 -2.76
CA LEU A 82 -13.53 4.72 -4.03
C LEU A 82 -15.04 4.55 -3.90
N PRO A 83 -15.81 4.84 -4.96
CA PRO A 83 -17.25 4.57 -4.99
C PRO A 83 -17.50 3.08 -5.26
N LEU A 84 -17.05 2.21 -4.35
CA LEU A 84 -17.33 0.77 -4.37
C LEU A 84 -18.31 0.41 -3.23
N PRO A 85 -19.10 -0.67 -3.36
CA PRO A 85 -19.93 -1.20 -2.28
C PRO A 85 -19.11 -1.43 -1.00
N GLN A 86 -19.72 -1.19 0.15
CA GLN A 86 -19.02 -1.26 1.43
C GLN A 86 -18.69 -2.71 1.84
N GLU A 87 -19.46 -3.65 1.30
CA GLU A 87 -19.39 -5.09 1.51
C GLU A 87 -18.30 -5.74 0.65
N LEU A 88 -17.82 -5.03 -0.39
CA LEU A 88 -16.71 -5.51 -1.20
C LEU A 88 -15.43 -5.48 -0.36
N GLN A 89 -14.86 -6.66 -0.18
CA GLN A 89 -13.62 -6.90 0.54
C GLN A 89 -12.70 -7.65 -0.40
N ALA A 90 -11.50 -7.13 -0.62
CA ALA A 90 -10.50 -7.80 -1.44
C ALA A 90 -9.11 -7.53 -0.88
N VAL A 91 -8.21 -8.51 -1.01
CA VAL A 91 -6.81 -8.39 -0.61
C VAL A 91 -5.93 -9.10 -1.64
N ILE A 92 -4.83 -8.46 -1.99
CA ILE A 92 -3.72 -9.01 -2.77
C ILE A 92 -2.47 -8.80 -1.93
N LEU A 93 -1.69 -9.85 -1.71
CA LEU A 93 -0.47 -9.79 -0.90
C LEU A 93 0.60 -10.72 -1.46
N ASN A 94 1.85 -10.48 -1.10
CA ASN A 94 2.95 -11.37 -1.48
C ASN A 94 2.79 -12.74 -0.80
N ARG A 95 3.22 -13.81 -1.48
CA ARG A 95 3.08 -15.18 -0.99
C ARG A 95 3.74 -15.45 0.36
N PRO A 96 5.01 -15.05 0.61
CA PRO A 96 5.65 -15.32 1.89
C PRO A 96 4.86 -14.72 3.06
N LEU A 97 4.28 -13.53 2.87
CA LEU A 97 3.42 -12.92 3.87
C LEU A 97 2.11 -13.69 4.06
N GLN A 98 1.49 -14.17 2.99
CA GLN A 98 0.28 -14.99 3.07
C GLN A 98 0.53 -16.29 3.83
N GLU A 99 1.62 -17.00 3.55
CA GLU A 99 2.01 -18.22 4.23
C GLU A 99 2.30 -17.97 5.72
N ALA A 100 3.01 -16.88 6.03
CA ALA A 100 3.28 -16.48 7.41
C ALA A 100 2.00 -16.18 8.20
N ILE A 101 1.06 -15.44 7.59
CA ILE A 101 -0.25 -15.15 8.19
C ILE A 101 -1.02 -16.44 8.47
N GLU A 102 -1.09 -17.36 7.51
CA GLU A 102 -1.82 -18.62 7.68
C GLU A 102 -1.21 -19.49 8.77
N LYS A 103 0.13 -19.58 8.82
CA LYS A 103 0.83 -20.29 9.87
C LYS A 103 0.51 -19.70 11.24
N THR A 104 0.62 -18.38 11.41
CA THR A 104 0.30 -17.70 12.67
C THR A 104 -1.15 -17.94 13.10
N MET A 105 -2.11 -17.85 12.18
CA MET A 105 -3.52 -18.06 12.49
C MET A 105 -3.81 -19.53 12.82
N PHE A 106 -3.14 -20.48 12.16
CA PHE A 106 -3.25 -21.91 12.49
C PHE A 106 -2.69 -22.22 13.89
N GLU A 107 -1.50 -21.71 14.21
CA GLU A 107 -0.88 -21.88 15.53
C GLU A 107 -1.79 -21.32 16.64
N GLN A 108 -2.33 -20.12 16.44
CA GLN A 108 -3.29 -19.50 17.37
C GLN A 108 -4.58 -20.33 17.55
N TYR A 109 -5.04 -21.02 16.51
CA TYR A 109 -6.21 -21.89 16.57
C TYR A 109 -5.93 -23.21 17.31
N VAL A 110 -4.76 -23.81 17.10
CA VAL A 110 -4.35 -25.07 17.74
C VAL A 110 -4.02 -24.87 19.22
N GLU A 111 -3.45 -23.73 19.61
CA GLU A 111 -3.08 -23.43 21.00
C GLU A 111 -4.26 -23.07 21.91
N GLY A 112 -5.51 -23.16 21.43
CA GLY A 112 -6.70 -23.02 22.29
C GLY A 112 -6.95 -21.61 22.83
N VAL A 113 -6.32 -20.58 22.24
CA VAL A 113 -6.53 -19.17 22.62
C VAL A 113 -7.82 -18.64 21.97
N GLN A 114 -8.96 -19.25 22.31
CA GLN A 114 -10.27 -18.94 21.72
C GLN A 114 -10.89 -17.59 22.15
N THR A 115 -10.29 -16.82 23.07
CA THR A 115 -10.98 -15.69 23.72
C THR A 115 -10.30 -14.32 23.64
N ARG A 116 -9.27 -14.11 22.79
CA ARG A 116 -8.62 -12.79 22.63
C ARG A 116 -8.33 -12.34 21.19
N LEU A 117 -8.71 -13.12 20.18
CA LEU A 117 -8.34 -12.89 18.77
C LEU A 117 -9.14 -11.80 18.04
N GLU A 118 -10.18 -11.25 18.63
CA GLU A 118 -11.15 -10.47 17.84
C GLU A 118 -10.72 -9.02 17.55
N THR A 119 -9.87 -8.41 18.39
CA THR A 119 -9.58 -6.96 18.29
C THR A 119 -8.18 -6.61 17.78
N ASP A 120 -7.17 -7.45 18.02
CA ASP A 120 -5.78 -7.11 17.68
C ASP A 120 -5.30 -7.62 16.32
N THR A 121 -5.95 -8.63 15.74
CA THR A 121 -5.58 -9.18 14.43
C THR A 121 -6.02 -8.23 13.30
N PRO A 122 -5.07 -7.66 12.52
CA PRO A 122 -5.38 -6.77 11.40
C PRO A 122 -6.35 -7.40 10.39
N ALA A 123 -7.20 -6.58 9.76
CA ALA A 123 -8.28 -7.04 8.89
C ALA A 123 -7.76 -7.91 7.73
N GLU A 124 -6.64 -7.52 7.12
CA GLU A 124 -5.93 -8.27 6.08
C GLU A 124 -5.64 -9.71 6.49
N MET A 125 -5.16 -9.93 7.71
CA MET A 125 -4.78 -11.26 8.19
C MET A 125 -6.00 -12.15 8.34
N ARG A 126 -7.10 -11.58 8.83
CA ARG A 126 -8.37 -12.29 8.96
C ARG A 126 -8.94 -12.68 7.59
N TRP A 127 -8.85 -11.78 6.62
CA TRP A 127 -9.43 -11.95 5.30
C TRP A 127 -8.74 -13.00 4.45
N VAL A 128 -7.42 -13.14 4.59
CA VAL A 128 -6.66 -14.23 3.96
C VAL A 128 -7.22 -15.60 4.31
N VAL A 129 -7.78 -15.74 5.52
CA VAL A 129 -8.38 -16.99 6.02
C VAL A 129 -9.87 -17.07 5.73
N MET A 130 -10.61 -15.96 5.80
CA MET A 130 -12.08 -15.96 5.70
C MET A 130 -12.63 -15.95 4.27
N HIS A 131 -11.91 -15.35 3.31
CA HIS A 131 -12.42 -15.17 1.95
C HIS A 131 -11.89 -16.24 0.99
N PRO A 132 -12.67 -16.63 -0.03
CA PRO A 132 -12.18 -17.51 -1.07
C PRO A 132 -10.96 -16.89 -1.77
N LYS A 133 -9.92 -17.69 -1.91
CA LYS A 133 -8.69 -17.34 -2.61
C LYS A 133 -8.80 -17.74 -4.08
N LEU A 134 -8.22 -16.93 -4.96
CA LEU A 134 -8.01 -17.35 -6.34
C LEU A 134 -7.03 -18.52 -6.38
N GLY A 135 -7.39 -19.56 -7.14
CA GLY A 135 -6.54 -20.68 -7.45
C GLY A 135 -5.42 -20.32 -8.42
N ARG A 136 -4.50 -21.28 -8.60
CA ARG A 136 -3.33 -21.16 -9.47
C ARG A 136 -3.68 -20.80 -10.92
N ALA A 137 -4.68 -21.46 -11.48
CA ALA A 137 -5.14 -21.21 -12.84
C ALA A 137 -5.72 -19.80 -13.03
N GLU A 138 -6.47 -19.30 -12.03
CA GLU A 138 -7.09 -17.97 -12.06
C GLU A 138 -6.04 -16.85 -11.92
N LEU A 139 -4.98 -17.08 -11.16
CA LEU A 139 -3.88 -16.11 -10.98
C LEU A 139 -2.90 -16.07 -12.16
N GLY A 140 -2.76 -17.17 -12.92
CA GLY A 140 -1.77 -17.26 -13.99
C GLY A 140 -0.37 -16.92 -13.49
N ALA A 141 0.36 -16.05 -14.20
CA ALA A 141 1.72 -15.66 -13.82
C ALA A 141 1.83 -14.95 -12.45
N LEU A 142 0.76 -14.33 -11.95
CA LEU A 142 0.77 -13.72 -10.62
C LEU A 142 0.94 -14.76 -9.52
N GLN A 143 0.60 -16.02 -9.80
CA GLN A 143 0.72 -17.10 -8.85
C GLN A 143 2.14 -17.26 -8.32
N GLU A 144 3.20 -16.78 -8.96
CA GLU A 144 4.55 -17.04 -8.43
C GLU A 144 4.90 -16.10 -7.27
N ARG A 145 4.21 -14.95 -7.20
CA ARG A 145 4.58 -13.86 -6.29
C ARG A 145 3.45 -13.43 -5.35
N TYR A 146 2.20 -13.58 -5.78
CA TYR A 146 1.05 -13.04 -5.07
C TYR A 146 0.00 -14.11 -4.77
N ALA A 147 -0.71 -13.89 -3.68
CA ALA A 147 -1.99 -14.50 -3.36
C ALA A 147 -3.07 -13.41 -3.38
N ALA A 148 -4.31 -13.79 -3.72
CA ALA A 148 -5.43 -12.86 -3.73
C ALA A 148 -6.70 -13.54 -3.24
N ALA A 149 -7.48 -12.82 -2.44
CA ALA A 149 -8.76 -13.27 -1.89
C ALA A 149 -9.77 -12.13 -1.90
N ALA A 150 -11.06 -12.44 -2.09
CA ALA A 150 -12.12 -11.44 -2.06
C ALA A 150 -13.47 -12.04 -1.66
N SER A 151 -14.38 -11.19 -1.17
CA SER A 151 -15.79 -11.55 -1.00
C SER A 151 -16.53 -11.79 -2.33
N ALA A 152 -16.00 -11.27 -3.44
CA ALA A 152 -16.51 -11.48 -4.79
C ALA A 152 -15.38 -11.90 -5.75
N THR A 153 -15.18 -13.21 -5.91
CA THR A 153 -14.15 -13.80 -6.78
C THR A 153 -14.23 -13.33 -8.25
N PRO A 154 -15.40 -13.28 -8.91
CA PRO A 154 -15.47 -12.79 -10.29
C PRO A 154 -14.99 -11.35 -10.47
N TRP A 155 -15.32 -10.47 -9.51
CA TRP A 155 -14.84 -9.09 -9.50
C TRP A 155 -13.30 -9.03 -9.38
N LEU A 156 -12.73 -9.84 -8.47
CA LEU A 156 -11.28 -9.90 -8.27
C LEU A 156 -10.55 -10.41 -9.52
N GLN A 157 -11.09 -11.42 -10.20
CA GLN A 157 -10.54 -11.92 -11.48
C GLN A 157 -10.56 -10.82 -12.54
N GLN A 158 -11.66 -10.07 -12.71
CA GLN A 158 -11.73 -8.96 -13.66
C GLN A 158 -10.73 -7.85 -13.30
N TRP A 159 -10.64 -7.51 -12.01
CA TRP A 159 -9.75 -6.47 -11.52
C TRP A 159 -8.27 -6.80 -11.79
N LEU A 160 -7.86 -8.05 -11.55
CA LEU A 160 -6.51 -8.53 -11.83
C LEU A 160 -6.23 -8.79 -13.31
N GLY A 161 -7.24 -9.26 -14.06
CA GLY A 161 -7.13 -9.57 -15.48
C GLY A 161 -6.98 -8.34 -16.39
N GLY A 162 -7.29 -7.16 -15.86
CA GLY A 162 -7.01 -5.89 -16.51
C GLY A 162 -5.51 -5.52 -16.47
N THR A 163 -5.23 -4.22 -16.52
CA THR A 163 -3.83 -3.72 -16.53
C THR A 163 -3.13 -3.81 -15.16
N LEU A 164 -3.86 -4.16 -14.10
CA LEU A 164 -3.31 -4.34 -12.76
C LEU A 164 -2.37 -5.54 -12.66
N GLY A 165 -2.74 -6.69 -13.22
CA GLY A 165 -1.91 -7.90 -13.19
C GLY A 165 -0.50 -7.67 -13.77
N PRO A 166 -0.38 -7.15 -15.01
CA PRO A 166 0.91 -6.78 -15.58
C PRO A 166 1.68 -5.75 -14.73
N ALA A 167 1.01 -4.77 -14.12
CA ALA A 167 1.65 -3.79 -13.25
C ALA A 167 2.25 -4.43 -11.98
N LEU A 168 1.53 -5.37 -11.35
CA LEU A 168 2.02 -6.13 -10.20
C LEU A 168 3.22 -7.02 -10.54
N LEU A 169 3.23 -7.62 -11.74
CA LEU A 169 4.38 -8.41 -12.24
C LEU A 169 5.59 -7.53 -12.53
N ALA A 170 5.36 -6.31 -13.02
CA ALA A 170 6.42 -5.33 -13.29
C ALA A 170 7.01 -4.72 -12.03
N LEU A 171 6.24 -4.64 -10.92
CA LEU A 171 6.72 -4.15 -9.64
C LEU A 171 7.89 -5.03 -9.16
N ARG A 172 9.08 -4.42 -9.08
CA ARG A 172 10.29 -5.04 -8.54
C ARG A 172 10.35 -4.73 -7.06
N SER A 173 10.15 -5.74 -6.22
CA SER A 173 10.31 -5.68 -4.78
C SER A 173 10.98 -6.97 -4.33
N ASP A 174 11.62 -6.95 -3.16
CA ASP A 174 11.99 -8.19 -2.49
C ASP A 174 10.71 -9.00 -2.23
N ALA A 175 10.78 -10.32 -2.41
CA ALA A 175 9.67 -11.22 -2.17
C ALA A 175 9.33 -11.31 -0.67
N SER A 176 10.33 -11.11 0.19
CA SER A 176 10.20 -11.15 1.66
C SER A 176 9.67 -9.84 2.26
N SER A 177 9.90 -8.70 1.59
CA SER A 177 9.35 -7.41 2.01
C SER A 177 7.82 -7.39 1.88
N ALA A 178 7.14 -6.97 2.94
CA ALA A 178 5.69 -6.98 2.99
C ALA A 178 5.07 -6.15 1.86
N PHE A 179 4.06 -6.71 1.19
CA PHE A 179 3.21 -5.98 0.24
C PHE A 179 1.76 -6.40 0.43
N VAL A 180 0.87 -5.42 0.60
CA VAL A 180 -0.58 -5.63 0.72
C VAL A 180 -1.33 -4.55 -0.05
N LEU A 181 -2.18 -4.93 -0.99
CA LEU A 181 -3.16 -4.07 -1.65
C LEU A 181 -4.55 -4.55 -1.28
N MET A 182 -5.39 -3.67 -0.74
CA MET A 182 -6.69 -4.03 -0.16
C MET A 182 -7.78 -3.07 -0.57
N VAL A 183 -9.00 -3.59 -0.73
CA VAL A 183 -10.26 -2.83 -0.76
C VAL A 183 -11.08 -3.19 0.47
N ASN A 184 -11.48 -2.19 1.26
CA ASN A 184 -12.31 -2.35 2.45
C ASN A 184 -13.19 -1.13 2.69
N ARG A 185 -14.51 -1.32 2.87
CA ARG A 185 -15.47 -0.24 3.20
C ARG A 185 -15.35 0.96 2.26
N GLY A 186 -15.30 0.70 0.95
CA GLY A 186 -15.15 1.75 -0.07
C GLY A 186 -13.81 2.48 -0.05
N ARG A 187 -12.76 1.90 0.55
CA ARG A 187 -11.40 2.47 0.56
C ARG A 187 -10.42 1.47 0.00
N MET A 188 -9.50 1.97 -0.82
CA MET A 188 -8.34 1.20 -1.26
C MET A 188 -7.11 1.64 -0.48
N THR A 189 -6.33 0.67 -0.03
CA THR A 189 -5.05 0.90 0.64
C THR A 189 -3.97 0.01 0.06
N LEU A 190 -2.79 0.57 -0.16
CA LEU A 190 -1.56 -0.16 -0.42
C LEU A 190 -0.62 0.04 0.76
N ARG A 191 -0.03 -1.05 1.25
CA ARG A 191 1.03 -1.06 2.27
C ARG A 191 2.21 -1.81 1.70
N ALA A 192 3.40 -1.24 1.82
CA ALA A 192 4.63 -1.92 1.44
C ALA A 192 5.74 -1.59 2.45
N GLU A 193 6.61 -2.57 2.70
CA GLU A 193 7.90 -2.29 3.32
C GLU A 193 8.83 -1.64 2.28
N LEU A 194 9.42 -0.50 2.65
CA LEU A 194 10.28 0.28 1.78
C LEU A 194 11.26 1.11 2.61
N ASP A 195 12.53 0.74 2.61
CA ASP A 195 13.53 1.36 3.50
C ASP A 195 13.97 2.77 3.06
N GLU A 196 13.87 3.07 1.76
CA GLU A 196 14.35 4.34 1.21
C GLU A 196 13.19 5.29 0.88
N ALA A 197 13.27 6.51 1.41
CA ALA A 197 12.37 7.60 1.06
C ALA A 197 12.88 8.37 -0.17
N SER A 198 12.60 7.87 -1.37
CA SER A 198 12.92 8.57 -2.62
C SER A 198 11.78 8.57 -3.63
N ALA A 199 11.71 9.59 -4.48
CA ALA A 199 10.73 9.65 -5.55
C ALA A 199 10.83 8.43 -6.48
N ALA A 200 12.06 7.98 -6.77
CA ALA A 200 12.33 6.77 -7.56
C ALA A 200 11.81 5.50 -6.88
N ALA A 201 11.94 5.42 -5.54
CA ALA A 201 11.41 4.31 -4.76
C ALA A 201 9.88 4.33 -4.66
N PHE A 202 9.25 5.50 -4.58
CA PHE A 202 7.79 5.64 -4.45
C PHE A 202 7.03 5.44 -5.76
N GLU A 203 7.59 5.89 -6.89
CA GLU A 203 6.89 5.94 -8.18
C GLU A 203 6.34 4.57 -8.65
N PRO A 204 7.06 3.44 -8.54
CA PRO A 204 6.53 2.13 -8.94
C PRO A 204 5.28 1.73 -8.14
N TYR A 205 5.27 1.95 -6.82
CA TYR A 205 4.13 1.62 -5.95
C TYR A 205 2.94 2.55 -6.20
N LEU A 206 3.21 3.84 -6.38
CA LEU A 206 2.17 4.81 -6.74
C LEU A 206 1.53 4.46 -8.08
N ARG A 207 2.33 4.07 -9.08
CA ARG A 207 1.82 3.64 -10.39
C ARG A 207 0.92 2.41 -10.28
N VAL A 208 1.33 1.40 -9.50
CA VAL A 208 0.48 0.23 -9.22
C VAL A 208 -0.83 0.65 -8.55
N PHE A 209 -0.76 1.56 -7.57
CA PHE A 209 -1.94 2.05 -6.87
C PHE A 209 -2.91 2.79 -7.79
N GLU A 210 -2.42 3.69 -8.65
CA GLU A 210 -3.28 4.43 -9.57
C GLU A 210 -3.92 3.53 -10.64
N ILE A 211 -3.17 2.54 -11.14
CA ILE A 211 -3.73 1.49 -12.01
C ILE A 211 -4.81 0.72 -11.26
N ALA A 212 -4.54 0.31 -10.02
CA ALA A 212 -5.49 -0.39 -9.18
C ALA A 212 -6.80 0.39 -8.98
N LEU A 213 -6.73 1.71 -8.73
CA LEU A 213 -7.90 2.60 -8.63
C LEU A 213 -8.71 2.65 -9.94
N ARG A 214 -8.02 2.70 -11.08
CA ARG A 214 -8.69 2.71 -12.40
C ARG A 214 -9.38 1.37 -12.67
N GLU A 215 -8.66 0.27 -12.55
CA GLU A 215 -9.18 -1.06 -12.88
C GLU A 215 -10.30 -1.47 -11.92
N ALA A 216 -10.25 -1.07 -10.64
CA ALA A 216 -11.30 -1.38 -9.67
C ALA A 216 -12.66 -0.76 -10.02
N ARG A 217 -12.66 0.42 -10.66
CA ARG A 217 -13.87 1.07 -11.15
C ARG A 217 -14.42 0.44 -12.43
N ASN A 218 -13.54 -0.18 -13.21
CA ASN A 218 -13.90 -0.83 -14.48
C ASN A 218 -14.41 -2.25 -14.27
N ALA A 219 -13.93 -2.93 -13.22
CA ALA A 219 -14.39 -4.25 -12.84
C ALA A 219 -15.86 -4.19 -12.39
N ARG A 220 -16.68 -5.06 -13.00
CA ARG A 220 -18.11 -5.12 -12.69
C ARG A 220 -18.31 -5.94 -11.45
N ILE A 221 -19.08 -5.37 -10.52
CA ILE A 221 -19.63 -6.14 -9.42
C ILE A 221 -20.91 -6.71 -9.99
N ASP A 222 -20.80 -7.87 -10.61
CA ASP A 222 -21.98 -8.67 -10.89
C ASP A 222 -22.56 -9.00 -9.51
N ALA A 223 -23.73 -8.45 -9.21
CA ALA A 223 -24.46 -8.84 -8.01
C ALA A 223 -24.69 -10.35 -8.13
N ALA A 224 -23.93 -11.13 -7.37
CA ALA A 224 -24.21 -12.55 -7.25
C ALA A 224 -25.58 -12.68 -6.60
N ASP A 225 -26.56 -13.04 -7.43
CA ASP A 225 -27.86 -13.64 -7.14
C ASP A 225 -28.37 -13.49 -5.70
N GLU A 226 -29.24 -12.50 -5.49
CA GLU A 226 -30.35 -12.67 -4.55
C GLU A 226 -31.35 -13.67 -5.16
N ALA A 227 -31.08 -14.96 -5.00
CA ALA A 227 -32.07 -16.05 -5.11
C ALA A 227 -31.56 -17.35 -4.46
#